data_AF-A0A1Z9AF76-F1
#
_entry.id   AF-A0A1Z9AF76-F1
#
_cell.length_a   1.000
_cell.length_b   1.000
_cell.length_c   1.000
_cell.angle_alpha   90.00
_cell.angle_beta   90.00
_cell.angle_gamma   90.00
#
_symmetry.space_group_name_H-M   'P 1'
#
loop_
_entity.id
_entity.type
_entity.pdbx_description
1 polymer ?
#
loop_
_entity_poly.entity_id
_entity_poly.type
_entity_poly.pdbx_seq_one_letter_code
_entity_poly.pdbx_strand_id
1 'polypeptide(L)'
;MTSNLDKEDTPTQPSALNRILDLVLARHHLNRRLHWTTIVSEKTLLAIIGMLTVVASADAILSIIEARQVTLPDLFLLFIYVEIIGMIGAFYSTNRIPVTLPIIIAITALCRLIVMQSKEMDALTLLAEAGAIFVLASAAYLMSLKDKMSLEKLDHHD
;
A
#
# COMPACT_ATOMS: atom_id res chain seq x y z
N MET A 1 -61.53 49.31 -4.90
CA MET A 1 -60.43 49.08 -5.87
C MET A 1 -59.39 50.13 -5.52
N THR A 2 -58.46 49.89 -4.61
CA THR A 2 -57.43 48.84 -4.62
C THR A 2 -57.02 48.46 -3.19
N SER A 3 -56.80 47.15 -3.02
CA SER A 3 -56.04 46.55 -1.93
C SER A 3 -54.59 47.03 -1.99
N ASN A 4 -54.00 47.41 -0.86
CA ASN A 4 -52.60 47.05 -0.59
C ASN A 4 -52.44 46.81 0.90
N LEU A 5 -52.19 45.54 1.17
CA LEU A 5 -51.96 44.91 2.45
C LEU A 5 -50.59 45.32 3.00
N ASP A 6 -50.61 45.58 4.30
CA ASP A 6 -49.71 45.01 5.28
C ASP A 6 -48.23 45.44 5.25
N LYS A 7 -47.90 46.29 6.21
CA LYS A 7 -46.54 46.58 6.65
C LYS A 7 -46.44 46.07 8.09
N GLU A 8 -46.24 44.77 8.23
CA GLU A 8 -45.91 44.13 9.52
C GLU A 8 -44.46 44.50 9.91
N ASP A 9 -44.34 45.24 11.01
CA ASP A 9 -43.16 45.27 11.86
C ASP A 9 -43.07 43.94 12.62
N THR A 10 -41.98 43.18 12.48
CA THR A 10 -41.58 42.18 13.48
C THR A 10 -40.06 42.10 13.65
N PRO A 11 -39.53 42.11 14.90
CA PRO A 11 -38.11 41.98 15.18
C PRO A 11 -37.70 40.50 15.04
N THR A 12 -36.88 40.17 14.04
CA THR A 12 -36.46 38.80 13.77
C THR A 12 -35.39 38.34 14.77
N GLN A 13 -35.89 37.71 15.83
CA GLN A 13 -35.22 36.88 16.82
C GLN A 13 -34.05 36.05 16.24
N PRO A 14 -32.86 36.02 16.88
CA PRO A 14 -31.73 35.24 16.40
C PRO A 14 -32.05 33.75 16.58
N SER A 15 -32.46 33.10 15.50
CA SER A 15 -32.85 31.70 15.53
C SER A 15 -31.64 30.86 15.95
N ALA A 16 -31.82 30.03 16.98
CA ALA A 16 -30.83 29.06 17.40
C ALA A 16 -30.39 28.15 16.22
N LEU A 17 -31.26 27.98 15.24
CA LEU A 17 -30.95 27.31 13.99
C LEU A 17 -29.85 28.00 13.17
N ASN A 18 -29.80 29.33 13.05
CA ASN A 18 -28.73 29.98 12.29
C ASN A 18 -27.37 29.74 12.96
N ARG A 19 -27.31 29.78 14.30
CA ARG A 19 -26.08 29.48 15.05
C ARG A 19 -25.67 28.01 14.98
N ILE A 20 -26.63 27.10 14.99
CA ILE A 20 -26.39 25.65 14.84
C ILE A 20 -25.96 25.35 13.40
N LEU A 21 -26.56 26.00 12.40
CA LEU A 21 -26.18 25.89 11.01
C LEU A 21 -24.76 26.41 10.77
N ASP A 22 -24.39 27.53 11.39
CA ASP A 22 -23.03 28.09 11.35
C ASP A 22 -22.01 27.17 12.06
N LEU A 23 -22.38 26.57 13.20
CA LEU A 23 -21.56 25.59 13.92
C LEU A 23 -21.41 24.27 13.15
N VAL A 24 -22.43 23.84 12.42
CA VAL A 24 -22.40 22.63 11.57
C VAL A 24 -21.63 22.90 10.27
N LEU A 25 -21.78 24.07 9.64
CA LEU A 25 -21.06 24.45 8.42
C LEU A 25 -19.56 24.71 8.68
N ALA A 26 -19.20 25.27 9.83
CA ALA A 26 -17.80 25.49 10.21
C ALA A 26 -16.99 24.18 10.33
N ARG A 27 -17.65 23.03 10.52
CA ARG A 27 -16.99 21.71 10.61
C ARG A 27 -16.49 21.17 9.25
N HIS A 28 -17.04 21.63 8.13
CA HIS A 28 -16.76 21.06 6.80
C HIS A 28 -15.42 21.55 6.18
N HIS A 29 -14.84 22.65 6.65
CA HIS A 29 -13.72 23.31 5.95
C HIS A 29 -12.31 22.93 6.44
N LEU A 30 -12.17 22.06 7.46
CA LEU A 30 -10.85 21.66 7.99
C LEU A 30 -10.19 20.46 7.29
N ASN A 31 -10.95 19.59 6.63
CA ASN A 31 -10.41 18.32 6.08
C ASN A 31 -9.56 18.51 4.80
N ARG A 32 -9.55 19.71 4.22
CA ARG A 32 -8.93 20.00 2.92
C ARG A 32 -7.41 20.20 2.97
N ARG A 33 -6.84 20.48 4.16
CA ARG A 33 -5.39 20.69 4.33
C ARG A 33 -4.63 19.42 4.69
N LEU A 34 -5.27 18.46 5.36
CA LEU A 34 -4.64 17.19 5.76
C LEU A 34 -4.39 16.26 4.57
N HIS A 35 -5.34 16.21 3.63
CA HIS A 35 -5.24 15.38 2.42
C HIS A 35 -4.05 15.78 1.53
N TRP A 36 -3.74 17.07 1.44
CA TRP A 36 -2.63 17.55 0.61
C TRP A 36 -1.26 17.22 1.24
N THR A 37 -1.11 17.35 2.56
CA THR A 37 0.14 16.97 3.24
C THR A 37 0.41 15.48 3.17
N THR A 38 -0.62 14.64 3.26
CA THR A 38 -0.49 13.18 3.16
C THR A 38 -0.01 12.75 1.77
N ILE A 39 -0.63 13.26 0.71
CA ILE A 39 -0.25 12.89 -0.67
C ILE A 39 1.18 13.33 -0.99
N VAL A 40 1.56 14.54 -0.56
CA VAL A 40 2.93 15.03 -0.74
C VAL A 40 3.90 14.13 0.02
N SER A 41 3.61 13.81 1.28
CA SER A 41 4.46 12.95 2.11
C SER A 41 4.62 11.54 1.52
N GLU A 42 3.54 10.94 1.02
CA GLU A 42 3.55 9.60 0.42
C GLU A 42 4.42 9.55 -0.83
N LYS A 43 4.24 10.51 -1.75
CA LYS A 43 5.06 10.62 -2.96
C LYS A 43 6.52 10.89 -2.66
N THR A 44 6.81 11.75 -1.67
CA THR A 44 8.19 12.01 -1.24
C THR A 44 8.85 10.76 -0.68
N LEU A 45 8.15 10.00 0.17
CA LEU A 45 8.69 8.78 0.75
C LEU A 45 8.97 7.72 -0.33
N LEU A 46 8.06 7.55 -1.28
CA LEU A 46 8.23 6.60 -2.38
C LEU A 46 9.39 6.97 -3.31
N ALA A 47 9.58 8.27 -3.58
CA ALA A 47 10.73 8.75 -4.34
C ALA A 47 12.05 8.41 -3.63
N ILE A 48 12.10 8.59 -2.31
CA ILE A 48 13.28 8.27 -1.50
C ILE A 48 13.55 6.76 -1.51
N ILE A 49 12.53 5.93 -1.27
CA ILE A 49 12.69 4.46 -1.29
C ILE A 49 13.16 3.99 -2.66
N GLY A 50 12.60 4.53 -3.75
CA GLY A 50 13.00 4.19 -5.11
C GLY A 50 14.46 4.53 -5.37
N MET A 51 14.88 5.74 -5.01
CA MET A 51 16.28 6.18 -5.16
C MET A 51 17.25 5.32 -4.34
N LEU A 52 16.92 5.04 -3.07
CA LEU A 52 17.71 4.16 -2.21
C LEU A 52 17.81 2.75 -2.78
N THR A 53 16.73 2.21 -3.34
CA THR A 53 16.70 0.87 -3.93
C THR A 53 17.64 0.78 -5.14
N VAL A 54 17.66 1.80 -6.01
CA VAL A 54 18.58 1.83 -7.15
C VAL A 54 20.04 1.87 -6.67
N VAL A 55 20.37 2.74 -5.71
CA VAL A 55 21.73 2.82 -5.16
C VAL A 55 22.15 1.50 -4.51
N ALA A 56 21.29 0.91 -3.66
CA ALA A 56 21.55 -0.36 -3.01
C ALA A 56 21.69 -1.52 -4.01
N SER A 57 20.90 -1.52 -5.09
CA SER A 57 21.01 -2.53 -6.15
C SER A 57 22.33 -2.42 -6.92
N ALA A 58 22.81 -1.22 -7.18
CA ALA A 58 24.10 -1.00 -7.82
C ALA A 58 25.24 -1.50 -6.94
N ASP A 59 25.21 -1.18 -5.64
CA ASP A 59 26.20 -1.65 -4.65
C ASP A 59 26.21 -3.19 -4.56
N ALA A 60 25.05 -3.82 -4.50
CA ALA A 60 24.94 -5.27 -4.51
C ALA A 60 25.54 -5.89 -5.78
N ILE A 61 25.27 -5.33 -6.97
CA ILE A 61 25.87 -5.80 -8.22
C ILE A 61 27.40 -5.68 -8.18
N LEU A 62 27.94 -4.56 -7.68
CA LEU A 62 29.38 -4.38 -7.54
C LEU A 62 29.99 -5.43 -6.60
N SER A 63 29.36 -5.71 -5.45
CA SER A 63 29.82 -6.74 -4.52
C SER A 63 29.86 -8.15 -5.14
N ILE A 64 28.88 -8.49 -5.98
CA ILE A 64 28.82 -9.78 -6.68
C ILE A 64 29.94 -9.89 -7.71
N ILE A 65 30.22 -8.79 -8.43
CA ILE A 65 31.31 -8.73 -9.42
C ILE A 65 32.66 -8.87 -8.72
N GLU A 66 32.86 -8.21 -7.58
CA GLU A 66 34.07 -8.32 -6.76
C GLU A 66 34.29 -9.75 -6.24
N ALA A 67 33.22 -10.41 -5.79
CA ALA A 67 33.26 -11.79 -5.34
C ALA A 67 33.55 -12.80 -6.47
N ARG A 68 33.41 -12.40 -7.75
CA ARG A 68 33.58 -13.26 -8.95
C ARG A 68 32.73 -14.52 -8.96
N GLN A 69 31.69 -14.57 -8.13
CA GLN A 69 30.80 -15.70 -7.97
C GLN A 69 29.37 -15.18 -7.83
N VAL A 70 28.45 -15.75 -8.60
CA VAL A 70 27.02 -15.45 -8.48
C VAL A 70 26.36 -16.59 -7.71
N THR A 71 25.78 -16.28 -6.56
CA THR A 71 25.04 -17.26 -5.75
C THR A 71 23.52 -17.10 -5.92
N LEU A 72 22.74 -18.11 -5.53
CA LEU A 72 21.27 -18.00 -5.56
C LEU A 72 20.74 -16.87 -4.64
N PRO A 73 21.23 -16.69 -3.40
CA PRO A 73 20.86 -15.54 -2.57
C PRO A 73 21.05 -14.19 -3.26
N ASP A 74 22.14 -14.02 -4.01
CA ASP A 74 22.43 -12.79 -4.75
C ASP A 74 21.36 -12.50 -5.81
N LEU A 75 20.97 -13.53 -6.58
CA LEU A 75 19.93 -13.40 -7.60
C LEU A 75 18.57 -13.07 -6.98
N PHE A 76 18.24 -13.65 -5.82
CA PHE A 76 17.00 -13.30 -5.11
C PHE A 76 17.02 -11.88 -4.57
N LEU A 77 18.16 -11.42 -4.05
CA LEU A 77 18.32 -10.05 -3.57
C LEU A 77 18.08 -9.06 -4.71
N LEU A 78 18.67 -9.30 -5.89
CA LEU A 78 18.43 -8.50 -7.08
C LEU A 78 16.96 -8.57 -7.53
N PHE A 79 16.32 -9.73 -7.43
CA PHE A 79 14.90 -9.88 -7.73
C PHE A 79 14.03 -9.02 -6.81
N ILE A 80 14.33 -8.99 -5.50
CA ILE A 80 13.63 -8.15 -4.52
C ILE A 80 13.80 -6.67 -4.87
N TYR A 81 14.99 -6.23 -5.28
CA TYR A 81 15.19 -4.83 -5.71
C TYR A 81 14.38 -4.47 -6.96
N VAL A 82 14.37 -5.34 -7.97
CA VAL A 82 13.57 -5.14 -9.19
C VAL A 82 12.07 -5.12 -8.86
N GLU A 83 11.61 -6.00 -7.98
CA GLU A 83 10.22 -6.06 -7.53
C GLU A 83 9.82 -4.78 -6.80
N ILE A 84 10.64 -4.27 -5.89
CA ILE A 84 10.39 -3.01 -5.19
C ILE A 84 10.32 -1.84 -6.17
N ILE A 85 11.24 -1.77 -7.15
CA ILE A 85 11.19 -0.76 -8.22
C ILE A 85 9.88 -0.90 -9.02
N GLY A 86 9.46 -2.12 -9.33
CA GLY A 86 8.18 -2.42 -10.00
C GLY A 86 6.97 -1.97 -9.21
N MET A 87 6.93 -2.22 -7.90
CA MET A 87 5.86 -1.78 -7.00
C MET A 87 5.79 -0.25 -6.92
N ILE A 88 6.94 0.42 -6.81
CA ILE A 88 7.01 1.89 -6.78
C ILE A 88 6.55 2.46 -8.14
N GLY A 89 7.00 1.88 -9.25
CA GLY A 89 6.57 2.26 -10.59
C GLY A 89 5.06 2.08 -10.81
N ALA A 90 4.50 0.95 -10.36
CA ALA A 90 3.06 0.69 -10.40
C ALA A 90 2.27 1.68 -9.54
N PHE A 91 2.81 2.07 -8.37
CA PHE A 91 2.20 3.09 -7.52
C PHE A 91 2.14 4.45 -8.22
N TYR A 92 3.20 4.87 -8.92
CA TYR A 92 3.17 6.13 -9.68
C TYR A 92 2.08 6.17 -10.76
N SER A 93 1.69 5.02 -11.32
CA SER A 93 0.68 4.92 -12.37
C SER A 93 -0.75 4.71 -11.83
N THR A 94 -0.93 3.86 -10.82
CA THR A 94 -2.26 3.39 -10.37
C THR A 94 -2.58 3.74 -8.91
N ASN A 95 -1.69 4.42 -8.18
CA ASN A 95 -1.79 4.69 -6.72
C ASN A 95 -2.08 3.44 -5.87
N ARG A 96 -1.75 2.24 -6.36
CA ARG A 96 -1.90 0.97 -5.62
C ARG A 96 -0.58 0.23 -5.64
N ILE A 97 -0.22 -0.36 -4.49
CA ILE A 97 1.00 -1.15 -4.30
C ILE A 97 0.64 -2.63 -4.52
N PRO A 98 1.16 -3.30 -5.57
CA PRO A 98 0.89 -4.72 -5.82
C PRO A 98 1.70 -5.61 -4.86
N VAL A 99 1.09 -5.91 -3.71
CA VAL A 99 1.72 -6.63 -2.60
C VAL A 99 1.73 -8.16 -2.76
N THR A 100 1.01 -8.71 -3.74
CA THR A 100 0.95 -10.16 -4.00
C THR A 100 2.25 -10.70 -4.62
N LEU A 101 2.92 -9.89 -5.45
CA LEU A 101 4.12 -10.31 -6.16
C LEU A 101 5.31 -10.59 -5.20
N PRO A 102 5.68 -9.71 -4.25
CA PRO A 102 6.74 -9.99 -3.28
C PRO A 102 6.52 -11.27 -2.44
N ILE A 103 5.26 -11.58 -2.11
CA ILE A 103 4.93 -12.77 -1.32
C ILE A 103 5.25 -14.05 -2.10
N ILE A 104 4.97 -14.07 -3.41
CA ILE A 104 5.31 -15.21 -4.29
C ILE A 104 6.82 -15.39 -4.38
N ILE A 105 7.59 -14.30 -4.40
CA ILE A 105 9.06 -14.34 -4.40
C ILE A 105 9.61 -14.93 -3.10
N ALA A 106 9.06 -14.52 -1.96
CA ALA A 106 9.44 -15.10 -0.67
C ALA A 106 9.16 -16.62 -0.63
N ILE A 107 7.99 -17.05 -1.10
CA ILE A 107 7.61 -18.47 -1.17
C ILE A 107 8.60 -19.26 -2.05
N THR A 108 8.87 -18.76 -3.25
CA THR A 108 9.77 -19.45 -4.20
C THR A 108 11.22 -19.46 -3.74
N ALA A 109 11.68 -18.40 -3.07
CA ALA A 109 13.01 -18.33 -2.46
C ALA A 109 13.17 -19.34 -1.33
N LEU A 110 12.23 -19.36 -0.37
CA LEU A 110 12.24 -20.33 0.73
C LEU A 110 12.17 -21.77 0.22
N CYS A 111 11.33 -22.03 -0.78
CA CYS A 111 11.22 -23.37 -1.36
C CYS A 111 12.55 -23.85 -1.95
N ARG A 112 13.26 -22.98 -2.68
CA ARG A 112 14.59 -23.29 -3.22
C ARG A 112 15.65 -23.44 -2.13
N LEU A 113 15.57 -22.65 -1.06
CA LEU A 113 16.49 -22.72 0.07
C LEU A 113 16.34 -24.06 0.81
N ILE A 114 15.10 -24.47 1.11
CA ILE A 114 14.80 -25.79 1.70
C ILE A 114 15.40 -26.90 0.84
N VAL A 115 15.11 -26.92 -0.47
CA VAL A 115 15.58 -28.01 -1.34
C VAL A 115 17.10 -28.06 -1.43
N MET A 116 17.76 -26.90 -1.40
CA MET A 116 19.22 -26.82 -1.51
C MET A 116 19.94 -27.17 -0.20
N GLN A 117 19.34 -26.86 0.95
CA GLN A 117 19.96 -27.04 2.26
C GLN A 117 19.42 -28.25 3.05
N SER A 118 18.43 -28.98 2.50
CA SER A 118 17.69 -29.99 3.27
C SER A 118 18.52 -31.16 3.80
N LYS A 119 19.66 -31.48 3.17
CA LYS A 119 20.52 -32.59 3.60
C LYS A 119 21.25 -32.32 4.91
N GLU A 120 21.47 -31.05 5.25
CA GLU A 120 22.19 -30.62 6.45
C GLU A 120 21.22 -30.23 7.58
N MET A 121 19.90 -30.25 7.33
CA MET A 121 18.88 -29.78 8.26
C MET A 121 18.22 -30.91 9.04
N ASP A 122 18.00 -30.69 10.33
CA ASP A 122 17.21 -31.59 11.16
C ASP A 122 15.73 -31.63 10.72
N ALA A 123 15.07 -32.76 11.00
CA ALA A 123 13.68 -33.00 10.59
C ALA A 123 12.71 -31.96 11.16
N LEU A 124 12.93 -31.47 12.39
CA LEU A 124 12.10 -30.43 12.99
C LEU A 124 12.26 -29.08 12.28
N THR A 125 13.49 -28.71 11.91
CA THR A 125 13.76 -27.48 11.16
C THR A 125 13.14 -27.53 9.77
N LEU A 126 13.26 -28.68 9.09
CA LEU A 126 12.61 -28.88 7.79
C LEU A 126 11.08 -28.74 7.87
N LEU A 127 10.47 -29.30 8.91
CA LEU A 127 9.03 -29.18 9.13
C LEU A 127 8.64 -27.73 9.43
N ALA A 128 9.44 -27.00 10.21
CA ALA A 128 9.21 -25.59 10.51
C ALA A 128 9.31 -24.71 9.25
N GLU A 129 10.31 -24.94 8.39
CA GLU A 129 10.46 -24.18 7.14
C GLU A 129 9.35 -24.50 6.13
N ALA A 130 8.97 -25.77 5.98
CA ALA A 130 7.81 -26.16 5.18
C ALA A 130 6.51 -25.53 5.73
N GLY A 131 6.37 -25.45 7.06
CA GLY A 131 5.28 -24.74 7.73
C GLY A 131 5.27 -23.25 7.43
N ALA A 132 6.44 -22.59 7.41
CA ALA A 132 6.56 -21.18 7.05
C ALA A 132 6.08 -20.93 5.61
N ILE A 133 6.47 -21.80 4.66
CA ILE A 133 5.97 -21.73 3.28
C ILE A 133 4.45 -21.90 3.22
N PHE A 134 3.89 -22.85 3.98
CA PHE A 134 2.44 -23.08 4.03
C PHE A 134 1.68 -21.85 4.55
N VAL A 135 2.20 -21.20 5.59
CA VAL A 135 1.62 -19.96 6.14
C VAL A 135 1.70 -18.82 5.12
N LEU A 136 2.85 -18.63 4.46
CA LEU A 136 3.02 -17.60 3.44
C LEU A 136 2.11 -17.82 2.22
N ALA A 137 1.98 -19.07 1.77
CA ALA A 137 1.08 -19.45 0.69
C ALA A 137 -0.39 -19.19 1.06
N SER A 138 -0.78 -19.52 2.28
CA SER A 138 -2.13 -19.23 2.80
C SER A 138 -2.38 -17.72 2.86
N ALA A 139 -1.42 -16.93 3.35
CA ALA A 139 -1.52 -15.48 3.38
C ALA A 139 -1.66 -14.87 1.96
N ALA A 140 -0.85 -15.34 1.00
CA ALA A 140 -0.95 -14.94 -0.40
C ALA A 140 -2.33 -15.23 -0.99
N TYR A 141 -2.87 -16.42 -0.69
CA TYR A 141 -4.18 -16.85 -1.14
C TYR A 141 -5.31 -15.98 -0.55
N LEU A 142 -5.30 -15.75 0.77
CA LEU A 142 -6.27 -14.87 1.43
C LEU A 142 -6.23 -13.44 0.88
N MET A 143 -5.03 -12.92 0.64
CA MET A 143 -4.85 -11.58 0.08
C MET A 143 -5.42 -11.48 -1.33
N SER A 144 -5.15 -12.48 -2.19
CA SER A 144 -5.70 -12.55 -3.53
C SER A 144 -7.23 -12.65 -3.54
N LEU A 145 -7.82 -13.42 -2.60
CA LEU A 145 -9.28 -13.50 -2.44
C LEU A 145 -9.89 -12.16 -2.02
N LYS A 146 -9.27 -11.46 -1.05
CA LYS A 146 -9.73 -10.14 -0.60
C LYS A 146 -9.70 -9.13 -1.75
N ASP A 147 -8.66 -9.15 -2.58
CA ASP A 147 -8.51 -8.22 -3.69
C ASP A 147 -9.65 -8.40 -4.72
N LYS A 148 -10.04 -9.65 -5.00
CA LYS A 148 -11.21 -9.95 -5.86
C LYS A 148 -12.53 -9.43 -5.29
N MET A 149 -12.79 -9.67 -4.00
CA MET A 149 -14.00 -9.15 -3.33
C MET A 149 -14.03 -7.62 -3.23
N SER A 150 -12.87 -6.97 -3.22
CA SER A 150 -12.79 -5.50 -3.18
C SER A 150 -13.09 -4.85 -4.54
N LEU A 151 -12.88 -5.56 -5.66
CA LEU A 151 -13.22 -5.07 -6.98
C LEU A 151 -14.72 -5.22 -7.27
N GLU A 152 -15.36 -6.29 -6.79
CA GLU A 152 -16.80 -6.54 -7.00
C GLU A 152 -17.71 -5.52 -6.29
N LYS A 153 -17.24 -4.88 -5.21
CA LYS A 153 -17.97 -3.80 -4.54
C LYS A 153 -17.99 -2.48 -5.30
N LEU A 154 -17.16 -2.30 -6.33
CA LEU A 154 -17.14 -1.10 -7.15
C LEU A 154 -18.12 -1.18 -8.34
N ASP A 155 -18.55 -2.38 -8.73
CA ASP A 155 -19.46 -2.64 -9.87
C ASP A 155 -20.96 -2.62 -9.49
N HIS A 156 -21.31 -2.42 -8.22
CA HIS A 156 -22.70 -2.45 -7.73
C HIS A 156 -23.25 -1.07 -7.33
N HIS A 157 -22.60 0.00 -7.79
CA HIS A 157 -23.03 1.37 -7.49
C HIS A 157 -23.39 2.22 -8.72
N ASP A 158 -23.56 1.57 -9.88
CA ASP A 158 -24.10 2.16 -11.11
C ASP A 158 -25.45 1.53 -11.49
#